data_AF-A0A0N7KCI1-F1
#
_entry.id   AF-A0A0N7KCI1-F1
#
_cell.length_a   1.000
_cell.length_b   1.000
_cell.length_c   1.000
_cell.angle_alpha   90.00
_cell.angle_beta   90.00
_cell.angle_gamma   90.00
#
_symmetry.space_group_name_H-M   'P 1'
#
loop_
_entity.id
_entity.type
_entity.pdbx_description
1 polymer ?
#
loop_
_entity_poly.entity_id
_entity_poly.type
_entity_poly.pdbx_seq_one_letter_code
_entity_poly.pdbx_strand_id
1 'polypeptide(L)'
;HGVPRVHYKGKQGGFYIMVMDMLGPSLWDVWNNNSHSMSVEMVACIGIEAISILEKMHAKGYVHGDVKPENFLLGPPDTPEGKKLFLVDLGLATKWKDAGTGKHVEYDQRPDIFRGTVRYASVHAHLGRTGCRRDDLESLAYTLIFLLRGRLPWQGFQGENKGFLVCKKKMATSPESLCGIGPPPFRQFVEYVVNLKFDEEPNYAKCIALFDGIVGPNPDGRPLNTDGAQKLVYQVGQKRGRLTAAEDEEQPKKKIRMGMPATQWISVYNARRPMKQRYHYNVADDRLAPHIQKGNEDGLFISSVSSCSDLWALIMDAGTGFTAQVHELSHYFLHKEWIMEQWERNYYITSLAGSNNGSSVVIMSTGTPYAQQSYKVSDSFPFKWINKKWKEGFYVTALATAGSRWAVVMSRNAGFTHQVVELDFLYPSEGIHQRWDSGYRITATAATCDQVALILSIPRRKPNDETQETLRTSAFPGQHVKEKWAKNLYLGSICYGRSVS
;
A
#
# COMPACT_ATOMS: atom_id res chain seq x y z
N HIS A 1 30.42 8.78 -6.14
CA HIS A 1 30.07 9.13 -7.53
C HIS A 1 28.66 9.70 -7.50
N GLY A 2 28.48 10.89 -8.08
CA GLY A 2 27.20 11.61 -8.09
C GLY A 2 26.61 11.93 -6.71
N VAL A 3 27.46 12.04 -5.69
CA VAL A 3 27.10 12.56 -4.35
C VAL A 3 28.22 13.53 -3.96
N PRO A 4 27.91 14.77 -3.55
CA PRO A 4 28.92 15.76 -3.18
C PRO A 4 29.72 15.33 -1.96
N ARG A 5 31.00 15.72 -1.90
CA ARG A 5 31.84 15.45 -0.73
C ARG A 5 31.43 16.37 0.42
N VAL A 6 31.43 15.80 1.62
CA VAL A 6 31.31 16.55 2.87
C VAL A 6 32.73 16.81 3.38
N HIS A 7 33.07 18.08 3.53
CA HIS A 7 34.39 18.55 4.00
C HIS A 7 34.42 18.72 5.51
N TYR A 8 33.29 19.12 6.12
CA TYR A 8 33.20 19.35 7.56
C TYR A 8 31.78 19.10 8.07
N LYS A 9 31.67 18.60 9.30
CA LYS A 9 30.43 18.60 10.10
C LYS A 9 30.76 18.99 11.53
N GLY A 10 29.96 19.87 12.13
CA GLY A 10 30.19 20.32 13.50
C GLY A 10 29.11 21.25 14.03
N LYS A 11 29.42 21.96 15.11
CA LYS A 11 28.54 22.94 15.75
C LYS A 11 29.26 24.27 15.89
N GLN A 12 28.57 25.37 15.60
CA GLN A 12 29.05 26.73 15.84
C GLN A 12 27.93 27.52 16.52
N GLY A 13 28.18 27.96 17.76
CA GLY A 13 27.14 28.55 18.60
C GLY A 13 25.95 27.59 18.79
N GLY A 14 24.75 28.05 18.46
CA GLY A 14 23.51 27.28 18.54
C GLY A 14 23.19 26.39 17.32
N PHE A 15 24.00 26.44 16.25
CA PHE A 15 23.68 25.82 14.97
C PHE A 15 24.57 24.61 14.65
N TYR A 16 23.97 23.61 14.01
CA TYR A 16 24.71 22.53 13.35
C TYR A 16 25.13 23.00 11.95
N ILE A 17 26.39 22.77 11.60
CA ILE A 17 26.98 23.19 10.32
C ILE A 17 27.51 21.96 9.58
N MET A 18 27.28 21.94 8.27
CA MET A 18 27.87 20.99 7.33
C MET A 18 28.43 21.78 6.15
N VAL A 19 29.70 21.53 5.79
CA VAL A 19 30.37 22.13 4.63
C VAL A 19 30.57 21.03 3.59
N MET A 20 30.18 21.30 2.35
CA MET A 20 30.19 20.34 1.26
C MET A 20 30.60 20.98 -0.07
N ASP A 21 30.85 20.17 -1.09
CA ASP A 21 31.14 20.65 -2.45
C ASP A 21 30.05 21.63 -2.92
N MET A 22 30.46 22.81 -3.41
CA MET A 22 29.56 23.74 -4.09
C MET A 22 29.24 23.19 -5.47
N LEU A 23 27.95 23.11 -5.81
CA LEU A 23 27.46 22.56 -7.08
C LEU A 23 26.82 23.65 -7.95
N GLY A 24 26.47 23.29 -9.18
CA GLY A 24 25.74 24.12 -10.12
C GLY A 24 24.22 24.12 -9.88
N PRO A 25 23.43 24.57 -10.87
CA PRO A 25 21.98 24.66 -10.75
C PRO A 25 21.31 23.29 -10.59
N SER A 26 20.14 23.27 -9.94
CA SER A 26 19.30 22.07 -9.89
C SER A 26 18.60 21.80 -11.21
N LEU A 27 18.11 20.58 -11.43
CA LEU A 27 17.28 20.27 -12.60
C LEU A 27 15.98 21.08 -12.62
N TRP A 28 15.48 21.50 -11.44
CA TRP A 28 14.35 22.43 -11.35
C TRP A 28 14.68 23.79 -11.95
N ASP A 29 15.85 24.35 -11.61
CA ASP A 29 16.31 25.65 -12.13
C ASP A 29 16.52 25.58 -13.65
N VAL A 30 17.15 24.52 -14.13
CA VAL A 30 17.37 24.29 -15.57
C VAL A 30 16.04 24.15 -16.31
N TRP A 31 15.06 23.46 -15.74
CA TRP A 31 13.74 23.28 -16.34
C TRP A 31 12.92 24.58 -16.39
N ASN A 32 12.96 25.39 -15.32
CA ASN A 32 12.28 26.70 -15.29
C ASN A 32 12.87 27.67 -16.31
N ASN A 33 14.20 27.68 -16.46
CA ASN A 33 14.89 28.57 -17.39
C ASN A 33 14.66 28.18 -18.87
N ASN A 34 14.32 26.91 -19.15
CA ASN A 34 14.07 26.37 -20.50
C ASN A 34 12.58 26.29 -20.84
N SER A 35 11.82 27.35 -20.57
CA SER A 35 10.39 27.45 -20.91
C SER A 35 9.55 26.26 -20.39
N HIS A 36 9.90 25.71 -19.22
CA HIS A 36 9.16 24.62 -18.58
C HIS A 36 9.16 23.30 -19.37
N SER A 37 10.22 23.00 -20.12
CA SER A 37 10.43 21.70 -20.79
C SER A 37 11.91 21.35 -20.97
N MET A 38 12.21 20.06 -21.16
CA MET A 38 13.55 19.57 -21.53
C MET A 38 13.46 18.65 -22.75
N SER A 39 14.53 18.61 -23.56
CA SER A 39 14.60 17.71 -24.71
C SER A 39 14.60 16.24 -24.27
N VAL A 40 14.11 15.37 -25.14
CA VAL A 40 14.05 13.92 -24.90
C VAL A 40 15.44 13.35 -24.60
N GLU A 41 16.47 13.79 -25.33
CA GLU A 41 17.85 13.38 -25.11
C GLU A 41 18.40 13.83 -23.75
N MET A 42 18.11 15.07 -23.33
CA MET A 42 18.52 15.57 -22.02
C MET A 42 17.89 14.74 -20.90
N VAL A 43 16.58 14.48 -20.95
CA VAL A 43 15.91 13.69 -19.92
C VAL A 43 16.34 12.22 -19.94
N ALA A 44 16.68 11.66 -21.11
CA ALA A 44 17.27 10.33 -21.19
C ALA A 44 18.65 10.27 -20.51
N CYS A 45 19.52 11.26 -20.74
CA CYS A 45 20.82 11.33 -20.05
C CYS A 45 20.65 11.50 -18.53
N ILE A 46 19.69 12.31 -18.08
CA ILE A 46 19.31 12.44 -16.66
C ILE A 46 18.89 11.07 -16.11
N GLY A 47 18.00 10.36 -16.81
CA GLY A 47 17.53 9.05 -16.40
C GLY A 47 18.68 8.05 -16.20
N ILE A 48 19.57 7.95 -17.19
CA ILE A 48 20.75 7.09 -17.15
C ILE A 48 21.63 7.39 -15.92
N GLU A 49 22.02 8.64 -15.72
CA GLU A 49 22.94 9.01 -14.64
C GLU A 49 22.25 8.93 -13.27
N ALA A 50 20.99 9.35 -13.15
CA ALA A 50 20.23 9.26 -11.90
C ALA A 50 20.03 7.80 -11.45
N ILE A 51 19.75 6.87 -12.36
CA ILE A 51 19.65 5.43 -12.05
C ILE A 51 21.00 4.92 -11.51
N SER A 52 22.11 5.30 -12.14
CA SER A 52 23.48 4.95 -11.70
C SER A 52 23.81 5.51 -10.31
N ILE A 53 23.37 6.72 -9.98
CA ILE A 53 23.56 7.33 -8.66
C ILE A 53 22.75 6.58 -7.60
N LEU A 54 21.48 6.33 -7.88
CA LEU A 54 20.59 5.59 -6.98
C LEU A 54 21.09 4.16 -6.74
N GLU A 55 21.54 3.45 -7.77
CA GLU A 55 22.15 2.11 -7.65
C GLU A 55 23.32 2.11 -6.65
N LYS A 56 24.22 3.09 -6.73
CA LYS A 56 25.37 3.21 -5.81
C LYS A 56 24.93 3.54 -4.38
N MET A 57 23.90 4.37 -4.22
CA MET A 57 23.33 4.67 -2.91
C MET A 57 22.65 3.42 -2.30
N HIS A 58 21.85 2.71 -3.10
CA HIS A 58 21.21 1.47 -2.72
C HIS A 58 22.22 0.39 -2.35
N ALA A 59 23.34 0.26 -3.09
CA ALA A 59 24.41 -0.68 -2.77
C ALA A 59 24.99 -0.45 -1.36
N LYS A 60 25.03 0.81 -0.89
CA LYS A 60 25.43 1.20 0.48
C LYS A 60 24.37 0.94 1.55
N GLY A 61 23.18 0.47 1.17
CA GLY A 61 22.10 0.09 2.08
C GLY A 61 21.10 1.18 2.40
N TYR A 62 21.12 2.29 1.66
CA TYR A 62 20.24 3.43 1.87
C TYR A 62 19.37 3.71 0.66
N VAL A 63 18.14 4.14 0.92
CA VAL A 63 17.25 4.80 -0.05
C VAL A 63 17.21 6.28 0.27
N HIS A 64 17.01 7.11 -0.74
CA HIS A 64 16.96 8.56 -0.64
C HIS A 64 15.66 9.05 -0.03
N GLY A 65 14.51 8.56 -0.53
CA GLY A 65 13.18 8.90 -0.01
C GLY A 65 12.64 10.28 -0.40
N ASP A 66 13.35 11.05 -1.24
CA ASP A 66 12.90 12.36 -1.75
C ASP A 66 13.50 12.70 -3.11
N VAL A 67 13.41 11.75 -4.03
CA VAL A 67 13.87 11.91 -5.42
C VAL A 67 12.97 12.91 -6.15
N LYS A 68 13.54 14.03 -6.58
CA LYS A 68 12.84 15.14 -7.25
C LYS A 68 13.83 16.03 -8.01
N PRO A 69 13.38 16.86 -8.99
CA PRO A 69 14.25 17.75 -9.75
C PRO A 69 15.15 18.65 -8.89
N GLU A 70 14.65 19.14 -7.76
CA GLU A 70 15.35 20.07 -6.87
C GLU A 70 16.57 19.43 -6.20
N ASN A 71 16.57 18.10 -6.01
CA ASN A 71 17.65 17.37 -5.33
C ASN A 71 18.69 16.81 -6.30
N PHE A 72 18.50 17.00 -7.61
CA PHE A 72 19.51 16.68 -8.61
C PHE A 72 20.15 17.97 -9.12
N LEU A 73 21.45 18.11 -8.90
CA LEU A 73 22.23 19.29 -9.29
C LEU A 73 23.28 18.94 -10.33
N LEU A 74 23.54 19.88 -11.23
CA LEU A 74 24.68 19.83 -12.13
C LEU A 74 25.97 20.14 -11.36
N GLY A 75 27.11 19.71 -11.89
CA GLY A 75 28.40 20.20 -11.39
C GLY A 75 28.59 21.69 -11.67
N PRO A 76 29.63 22.32 -11.08
CA PRO A 76 29.90 23.73 -11.29
C PRO A 76 30.02 24.09 -12.78
N PRO A 77 29.36 25.16 -13.26
CA PRO A 77 29.49 25.63 -14.64
C PRO A 77 30.95 25.88 -15.02
N ASP A 78 31.27 25.75 -16.31
CA ASP A 78 32.61 26.01 -16.86
C ASP A 78 33.73 25.18 -16.24
N THR A 79 33.40 24.04 -15.62
CA THR A 79 34.35 23.05 -15.12
C THR A 79 34.22 21.72 -15.87
N PRO A 80 35.24 20.84 -15.80
CA PRO A 80 35.13 19.46 -16.33
C PRO A 80 33.98 18.65 -15.71
N GLU A 81 33.44 19.09 -14.57
CA GLU A 81 32.32 18.44 -13.90
C GLU A 81 30.96 19.09 -14.22
N GLY A 82 30.91 20.16 -15.02
CA GLY A 82 29.67 20.91 -15.29
C GLY A 82 28.56 20.06 -15.93
N LYS A 83 28.92 19.01 -16.67
CA LYS A 83 27.98 18.02 -17.25
C LYS A 83 27.70 16.81 -16.34
N LYS A 84 28.23 16.76 -15.11
CA LYS A 84 27.97 15.65 -14.17
C LYS A 84 26.72 15.93 -13.35
N LEU A 85 25.95 14.89 -13.06
CA LEU A 85 24.79 14.96 -12.18
C LEU A 85 25.17 14.54 -10.75
N PHE A 86 24.60 15.21 -9.76
CA PHE A 86 24.78 14.93 -8.34
C PHE A 86 23.43 14.86 -7.65
N LEU A 87 23.28 13.91 -6.73
CA LEU A 87 22.14 13.79 -5.83
C LEU A 87 22.52 14.38 -4.46
N VAL A 88 21.69 15.29 -3.96
CA VAL A 88 21.89 16.01 -2.70
C VAL A 88 20.70 15.82 -1.76
N ASP A 89 20.80 16.34 -0.55
CA ASP A 89 19.76 16.28 0.50
C ASP A 89 19.37 14.87 0.94
N LEU A 90 20.25 14.27 1.76
CA LEU A 90 20.03 12.98 2.39
C LEU A 90 19.19 13.08 3.68
N GLY A 91 18.49 14.18 3.93
CA GLY A 91 17.74 14.42 5.17
C GLY A 91 16.59 13.44 5.41
N LEU A 92 16.06 12.83 4.34
CA LEU A 92 15.01 11.82 4.37
C LEU A 92 15.51 10.40 4.09
N ALA A 93 16.83 10.21 3.94
CA ALA A 93 17.40 8.92 3.62
C ALA A 93 17.17 7.92 4.75
N THR A 94 16.79 6.68 4.39
CA THR A 94 16.54 5.60 5.34
C THR A 94 17.25 4.32 4.91
N LYS A 95 17.47 3.40 5.86
CA LYS A 95 18.07 2.10 5.55
C LYS A 95 17.02 1.19 4.95
N TRP A 96 17.36 0.50 3.86
CA TRP A 96 16.53 -0.57 3.28
C TRP A 96 17.10 -1.98 3.55
N LYS A 97 18.37 -2.08 3.95
CA LYS A 97 18.98 -3.31 4.45
C LYS A 97 19.81 -3.04 5.69
N ASP A 98 19.92 -4.06 6.54
CA ASP A 98 20.82 -4.06 7.67
C ASP A 98 22.29 -4.20 7.19
N ALA A 99 23.18 -3.38 7.76
CA ALA A 99 24.57 -3.31 7.32
C ALA A 99 25.41 -4.52 7.79
N GLY A 100 25.03 -5.14 8.91
CA GLY A 100 25.77 -6.28 9.46
C GLY A 100 25.35 -7.61 8.83
N THR A 101 24.05 -7.84 8.69
CA THR A 101 23.48 -9.09 8.20
C THR A 101 23.20 -9.09 6.70
N GLY A 102 23.14 -7.91 6.06
CA GLY A 102 22.73 -7.74 4.67
C GLY A 102 21.23 -8.00 4.43
N LYS A 103 20.46 -8.33 5.46
CA LYS A 103 19.03 -8.64 5.35
C LYS A 103 18.23 -7.39 5.03
N HIS A 104 17.19 -7.55 4.22
CA HIS A 104 16.21 -6.50 3.96
C HIS A 104 15.52 -6.07 5.26
N VAL A 105 15.17 -4.79 5.37
CA VAL A 105 14.36 -4.30 6.49
C VAL A 105 12.98 -4.94 6.48
N GLU A 106 12.41 -5.12 7.67
CA GLU A 106 11.07 -5.66 7.82
C GLU A 106 10.01 -4.75 7.19
N TYR A 107 9.01 -5.38 6.61
CA TYR A 107 7.86 -4.69 6.06
C TYR A 107 6.97 -4.14 7.19
N ASP A 108 6.60 -2.87 7.09
CA ASP A 108 5.60 -2.24 7.93
C ASP A 108 4.74 -1.25 7.13
N GLN A 109 3.56 -0.93 7.65
CA GLN A 109 2.69 0.10 7.11
C GLN A 109 2.16 0.99 8.23
N ARG A 110 2.39 2.30 8.07
CA ARG A 110 1.95 3.36 8.99
C ARG A 110 1.22 4.45 8.20
N PRO A 111 -0.09 4.30 7.95
CA PRO A 111 -0.85 5.19 7.06
C PRO A 111 -0.86 6.68 7.43
N ASP A 112 -0.49 7.04 8.67
CA ASP A 112 -0.41 8.43 9.13
C ASP A 112 0.97 9.08 8.93
N ILE A 113 1.99 8.31 8.53
CA ILE A 113 3.36 8.79 8.33
C ILE A 113 3.62 8.88 6.82
N PHE A 114 3.64 10.11 6.32
CA PHE A 114 4.13 10.45 4.99
C PHE A 114 5.38 11.32 5.09
N ARG A 115 6.37 11.05 4.24
CA ARG A 115 7.59 11.86 4.08
C ARG A 115 7.89 12.04 2.59
N GLY A 116 8.60 13.13 2.28
CA GLY A 116 9.01 13.48 0.92
C GLY A 116 8.00 14.35 0.18
N THR A 117 8.26 14.57 -1.10
CA THR A 117 7.49 15.50 -1.93
C THR A 117 6.30 14.82 -2.59
N VAL A 118 5.07 15.16 -2.17
CA VAL A 118 3.78 14.56 -2.63
C VAL A 118 3.72 14.32 -4.15
N ARG A 119 4.22 15.27 -4.93
CA ARG A 119 4.21 15.24 -6.40
C ARG A 119 5.00 14.04 -6.96
N TYR A 120 6.19 13.77 -6.40
CA TYR A 120 7.13 12.77 -6.91
C TYR A 120 7.15 11.48 -6.09
N ALA A 121 6.75 11.48 -4.83
CA ALA A 121 6.77 10.30 -3.96
C ALA A 121 6.02 9.09 -4.56
N SER A 122 6.54 7.88 -4.38
CA SER A 122 5.88 6.62 -4.76
C SER A 122 4.49 6.48 -4.13
N VAL A 123 3.62 5.63 -4.68
CA VAL A 123 2.36 5.31 -4.00
C VAL A 123 2.57 4.60 -2.68
N HIS A 124 3.65 3.84 -2.54
CA HIS A 124 3.97 3.14 -1.30
C HIS A 124 4.32 4.11 -0.17
N ALA A 125 5.02 5.21 -0.48
CA ALA A 125 5.25 6.30 0.46
C ALA A 125 3.93 6.98 0.87
N HIS A 126 3.01 7.21 -0.07
CA HIS A 126 1.66 7.72 0.24
C HIS A 126 0.84 6.79 1.14
N LEU A 127 1.03 5.48 0.97
CA LEU A 127 0.41 4.43 1.79
C LEU A 127 1.13 4.23 3.14
N GLY A 128 2.21 4.97 3.41
CA GLY A 128 2.98 4.88 4.65
C GLY A 128 3.73 3.56 4.81
N ARG A 129 4.06 2.88 3.70
CA ARG A 129 4.84 1.63 3.73
C ARG A 129 6.31 1.92 4.03
N THR A 130 7.00 0.95 4.60
CA THR A 130 8.47 0.98 4.71
C THR A 130 9.08 1.27 3.34
N GLY A 131 9.87 2.34 3.24
CA GLY A 131 10.53 2.73 2.00
C GLY A 131 11.64 1.76 1.60
N CYS A 132 11.72 1.43 0.32
CA CYS A 132 12.74 0.54 -0.24
C CYS A 132 13.16 1.03 -1.64
N ARG A 133 14.01 0.25 -2.33
CA ARG A 133 14.66 0.68 -3.58
C ARG A 133 13.68 1.00 -4.72
N ARG A 134 12.52 0.32 -4.75
CA ARG A 134 11.49 0.58 -5.76
C ARG A 134 10.91 1.99 -5.63
N ASP A 135 10.86 2.53 -4.41
CA ASP A 135 10.27 3.84 -4.13
C ASP A 135 11.06 4.98 -4.77
N ASP A 136 12.39 4.92 -4.69
CA ASP A 136 13.27 5.90 -5.33
C ASP A 136 13.17 5.81 -6.85
N LEU A 137 13.07 4.60 -7.42
CA LEU A 137 12.93 4.40 -8.87
C LEU A 137 11.55 4.82 -9.40
N GLU A 138 10.47 4.55 -8.67
CA GLU A 138 9.12 5.04 -9.00
C GLU A 138 9.08 6.58 -8.93
N SER A 139 9.71 7.16 -7.91
CA SER A 139 9.82 8.61 -7.78
C SER A 139 10.62 9.23 -8.92
N LEU A 140 11.74 8.59 -9.31
CA LEU A 140 12.53 9.00 -10.48
C LEU A 140 11.70 8.93 -11.76
N ALA A 141 10.90 7.88 -11.97
CA ALA A 141 10.05 7.78 -13.15
C ALA A 141 9.06 8.96 -13.22
N TYR A 142 8.44 9.34 -12.11
CA TYR A 142 7.58 10.54 -12.05
C TYR A 142 8.36 11.83 -12.28
N THR A 143 9.58 11.94 -11.77
CA THR A 143 10.48 13.07 -12.03
C THR A 143 10.83 13.20 -13.52
N LEU A 144 11.20 12.12 -14.21
CA LEU A 144 11.54 12.15 -15.63
C LEU A 144 10.33 12.54 -16.50
N ILE A 145 9.15 11.96 -16.23
CA ILE A 145 7.92 12.33 -16.95
C ILE A 145 7.57 13.82 -16.72
N PHE A 146 7.77 14.32 -15.50
CA PHE A 146 7.57 15.74 -15.21
C PHE A 146 8.53 16.62 -16.01
N LEU A 147 9.83 16.30 -16.07
CA LEU A 147 10.81 17.07 -16.84
C LEU A 147 10.49 17.10 -18.34
N LEU A 148 9.95 16.01 -18.89
CA LEU A 148 9.51 15.93 -20.28
C LEU A 148 8.23 16.72 -20.57
N ARG A 149 7.22 16.58 -19.72
CA ARG A 149 5.84 17.05 -20.02
C ARG A 149 5.45 18.34 -19.31
N GLY A 150 6.27 18.76 -18.35
CA GLY A 150 6.04 19.90 -17.46
C GLY A 150 4.89 19.74 -16.46
N ARG A 151 4.14 18.64 -16.52
CA ARG A 151 3.05 18.35 -15.59
C ARG A 151 2.82 16.86 -15.39
N LEU A 152 2.26 16.52 -14.24
CA LEU A 152 1.77 15.20 -13.86
C LEU A 152 0.25 15.23 -13.63
N PRO A 153 -0.49 14.13 -13.92
CA PRO A 153 -1.95 14.10 -13.84
C PRO A 153 -2.56 14.34 -12.44
N TRP A 154 -1.75 14.32 -11.39
CA TRP A 154 -2.15 14.48 -9.99
C TRP A 154 -1.70 15.82 -9.38
N GLN A 155 -1.40 16.82 -10.19
CA GLN A 155 -1.19 18.19 -9.72
C GLN A 155 -2.53 18.91 -9.49
N GLY A 156 -2.54 19.90 -8.59
CA GLY A 156 -3.69 20.78 -8.33
C GLY A 156 -4.53 20.43 -7.10
N PHE A 157 -4.37 19.25 -6.51
CA PHE A 157 -5.06 18.90 -5.25
C PHE A 157 -4.56 19.74 -4.06
N GLN A 158 -5.49 20.21 -3.23
CA GLN A 158 -5.27 21.04 -2.04
C GLN A 158 -6.02 20.49 -0.82
N GLY A 159 -5.74 21.03 0.37
CA GLY A 159 -6.39 20.67 1.63
C GLY A 159 -5.80 19.43 2.31
N GLU A 160 -6.38 19.05 3.45
CA GLU A 160 -5.86 17.97 4.31
C GLU A 160 -5.87 16.59 3.62
N ASN A 161 -6.83 16.35 2.72
CA ASN A 161 -6.96 15.10 1.97
C ASN A 161 -6.09 15.05 0.68
N LYS A 162 -5.22 16.05 0.46
CA LYS A 162 -4.35 16.12 -0.73
C LYS A 162 -3.54 14.85 -0.96
N GLY A 163 -2.92 14.29 0.08
CA GLY A 163 -2.12 13.07 -0.02
C GLY A 163 -2.94 11.88 -0.53
N PHE A 164 -4.13 11.68 0.06
CA PHE A 164 -5.06 10.64 -0.35
C PHE A 164 -5.49 10.79 -1.82
N LEU A 165 -5.89 11.99 -2.25
CA LEU A 165 -6.34 12.25 -3.63
C LEU A 165 -5.22 12.05 -4.65
N VAL A 166 -4.01 12.49 -4.32
CA VAL A 166 -2.82 12.26 -5.15
C VAL A 166 -2.52 10.77 -5.27
N CYS A 167 -2.52 10.04 -4.15
CA CYS A 167 -2.31 8.59 -4.16
C CYS A 167 -3.37 7.87 -4.99
N LYS A 168 -4.65 8.19 -4.79
CA LYS A 168 -5.77 7.64 -5.58
C LYS A 168 -5.57 7.88 -7.07
N LYS A 169 -5.20 9.11 -7.46
CA LYS A 169 -4.95 9.46 -8.87
C LYS A 169 -3.74 8.72 -9.44
N LYS A 170 -2.64 8.59 -8.69
CA LYS A 170 -1.46 7.79 -9.08
C LYS A 170 -1.79 6.32 -9.27
N MET A 171 -2.57 5.73 -8.37
CA MET A 171 -3.02 4.34 -8.45
C MET A 171 -3.93 4.10 -9.65
N ALA A 172 -4.72 5.10 -10.05
CA ALA A 172 -5.63 5.02 -11.20
C ALA A 172 -5.00 5.41 -12.55
N THR A 173 -3.75 5.90 -12.57
CA THR A 173 -3.09 6.33 -13.80
C THR A 173 -2.18 5.22 -14.32
N SER A 174 -2.50 4.64 -15.48
CA SER A 174 -1.66 3.62 -16.11
C SER A 174 -0.38 4.23 -16.71
N PRO A 175 0.68 3.45 -16.93
CA PRO A 175 1.89 3.90 -17.62
C PRO A 175 1.61 4.50 -19.01
N GLU A 176 0.66 3.92 -19.76
CA GLU A 176 0.21 4.42 -21.06
C GLU A 176 -0.45 5.80 -20.91
N SER A 177 -1.36 5.96 -19.93
CA SER A 177 -2.02 7.23 -19.66
C SER A 177 -1.03 8.30 -19.18
N LEU A 178 -0.05 7.92 -18.35
CA LEU A 178 0.97 8.82 -17.82
C LEU A 178 1.90 9.33 -18.92
N CYS A 179 2.35 8.45 -19.81
CA CYS A 179 3.34 8.78 -20.85
C CYS A 179 2.69 9.36 -22.12
N GLY A 180 1.44 9.00 -22.42
CA GLY A 180 0.75 9.37 -23.66
C GLY A 180 1.53 8.90 -24.89
N ILE A 181 1.68 9.78 -25.89
CA ILE A 181 2.46 9.56 -27.12
C ILE A 181 3.97 9.80 -26.88
N GLY A 182 4.45 9.70 -25.63
CA GLY A 182 5.85 9.90 -25.28
C GLY A 182 6.76 8.77 -25.80
N PRO A 183 8.10 8.95 -25.78
CA PRO A 183 9.03 7.93 -26.27
C PRO A 183 8.88 6.61 -25.49
N PRO A 184 8.86 5.44 -26.17
CA PRO A 184 8.62 4.14 -25.52
C PRO A 184 9.51 3.81 -24.32
N PRO A 185 10.82 4.16 -24.28
CA PRO A 185 11.68 3.89 -23.13
C PRO A 185 11.16 4.42 -21.79
N PHE A 186 10.56 5.61 -21.77
CA PHE A 186 10.01 6.17 -20.52
C PHE A 186 8.80 5.39 -20.03
N ARG A 187 7.93 4.96 -20.95
CA ARG A 187 6.78 4.09 -20.62
C ARG A 187 7.26 2.74 -20.09
N GLN A 188 8.22 2.11 -20.76
CA GLN A 188 8.81 0.83 -20.34
C GLN A 188 9.47 0.94 -18.96
N PHE A 189 10.13 2.06 -18.67
CA PHE A 189 10.71 2.32 -17.35
C PHE A 189 9.62 2.45 -16.27
N VAL A 190 8.56 3.22 -16.52
CA VAL A 190 7.41 3.33 -15.62
C VAL A 190 6.78 1.95 -15.40
N GLU A 191 6.50 1.19 -16.48
CA GLU A 191 5.93 -0.16 -16.41
C GLU A 191 6.78 -1.11 -15.57
N TYR A 192 8.10 -1.03 -15.70
CA TYR A 192 9.02 -1.83 -14.91
C TYR A 192 8.95 -1.48 -13.42
N VAL A 193 9.13 -0.21 -13.06
CA VAL A 193 9.29 0.20 -11.65
C VAL A 193 8.01 0.05 -10.83
N VAL A 194 6.83 0.28 -11.42
CA VAL A 194 5.55 0.16 -10.70
C VAL A 194 5.14 -1.30 -10.42
N ASN A 195 5.87 -2.27 -10.97
CA ASN A 195 5.64 -3.70 -10.78
C ASN A 195 6.75 -4.38 -9.96
N LEU A 196 7.68 -3.62 -9.36
CA LEU A 196 8.70 -4.17 -8.46
C LEU A 196 8.10 -4.56 -7.10
N LYS A 197 8.50 -5.72 -6.58
CA LYS A 197 8.19 -6.12 -5.19
C LYS A 197 9.05 -5.37 -4.18
N PHE A 198 8.63 -5.40 -2.91
CA PHE A 198 9.28 -4.72 -1.80
C PHE A 198 10.75 -5.14 -1.63
N ASP A 199 11.01 -6.44 -1.70
CA ASP A 199 12.31 -7.06 -1.48
C ASP A 199 13.07 -7.38 -2.79
N GLU A 200 12.46 -7.11 -3.96
CA GLU A 200 13.05 -7.37 -5.26
C GLU A 200 14.29 -6.50 -5.51
N GLU A 201 15.36 -7.11 -6.02
CA GLU A 201 16.55 -6.40 -6.50
C GLU A 201 16.27 -5.77 -7.86
N PRO A 202 16.29 -4.43 -8.01
CA PRO A 202 16.08 -3.81 -9.30
C PRO A 202 17.22 -4.14 -10.28
N ASN A 203 16.89 -4.47 -11.52
CA ASN A 203 17.84 -4.62 -12.59
C ASN A 203 18.19 -3.23 -13.17
N TYR A 204 19.02 -2.48 -12.45
CA TYR A 204 19.44 -1.12 -12.82
C TYR A 204 20.03 -1.05 -14.24
N ALA A 205 20.78 -2.07 -14.65
CA ALA A 205 21.36 -2.13 -16.00
C ALA A 205 20.29 -2.24 -17.09
N LYS A 206 19.23 -3.04 -16.87
CA LYS A 206 18.07 -3.08 -17.78
C LYS A 206 17.39 -1.72 -17.86
N CYS A 207 17.22 -1.03 -16.74
CA CYS A 207 16.62 0.32 -16.72
C CYS A 207 17.45 1.33 -17.51
N ILE A 208 18.78 1.32 -17.35
CA ILE A 208 19.70 2.19 -18.12
C ILE A 208 19.58 1.88 -19.61
N ALA A 209 19.62 0.60 -19.99
CA ALA A 209 19.62 0.16 -21.38
C ALA A 209 18.35 0.55 -22.15
N LEU A 210 17.24 0.86 -21.46
CA LEU A 210 16.02 1.39 -22.11
C LEU A 210 16.32 2.70 -22.86
N PHE A 211 17.23 3.53 -22.34
CA PHE A 211 17.49 4.87 -22.85
C PHE A 211 18.64 4.93 -23.88
N ASP A 212 19.39 3.85 -24.08
CA ASP A 212 20.57 3.81 -24.97
C ASP A 212 20.23 4.25 -26.40
N GLY A 213 19.07 3.85 -26.92
CA GLY A 213 18.62 4.21 -28.27
C GLY A 213 18.20 5.67 -28.45
N ILE A 214 18.09 6.45 -27.37
CA ILE A 214 17.75 7.88 -27.41
C ILE A 214 19.01 8.74 -27.45
N VAL A 215 20.08 8.30 -26.79
CA VAL A 215 21.27 9.12 -26.56
C VAL A 215 22.24 9.01 -27.73
N GLY A 216 22.78 10.14 -28.19
CA GLY A 216 23.74 10.16 -29.30
C GLY A 216 24.97 9.27 -29.07
N PRO A 217 25.54 8.66 -30.13
CA PRO A 217 26.68 7.73 -30.01
C PRO A 217 27.97 8.43 -29.55
N ASN A 218 28.10 9.74 -29.79
CA ASN A 218 29.26 10.53 -29.37
C ASN A 218 29.06 11.05 -27.93
N PRO A 219 29.85 10.59 -26.93
CA PRO A 219 29.72 11.02 -25.54
C PRO A 219 29.94 12.53 -25.33
N ASP A 220 30.86 13.13 -26.09
CA ASP A 220 31.22 14.55 -25.92
C ASP A 220 30.09 15.50 -26.34
N GLY A 221 29.27 15.06 -27.31
CA GLY A 221 28.11 15.78 -27.81
C GLY A 221 26.89 15.70 -26.90
N ARG A 222 26.88 14.81 -25.89
CA ARG A 222 25.73 14.63 -25.01
C ARG A 222 25.54 15.86 -24.11
N PRO A 223 24.30 16.20 -23.75
CA PRO A 223 24.03 17.31 -22.84
C PRO A 223 24.50 17.05 -21.40
N LEU A 224 24.63 15.78 -21.02
CA LEU A 224 25.12 15.32 -19.71
C LEU A 224 26.12 14.17 -19.88
N ASN A 225 27.08 14.09 -18.96
CA ASN A 225 27.99 12.96 -18.84
C ASN A 225 27.20 11.74 -18.32
N THR A 226 27.36 10.59 -19.00
CA THR A 226 26.67 9.32 -18.71
C THR A 226 27.66 8.17 -18.45
N ASP A 227 28.94 8.46 -18.25
CA ASP A 227 30.02 7.49 -18.03
C ASP A 227 29.83 6.70 -16.72
N GLY A 228 29.14 7.31 -15.74
CA GLY A 228 28.77 6.68 -14.49
C GLY A 228 27.96 5.40 -14.67
N ALA A 229 27.09 5.40 -15.68
CA ALA A 229 26.21 4.31 -16.06
C ALA A 229 26.84 3.34 -17.06
N GLN A 230 27.74 3.80 -17.94
CA GLN A 230 28.44 2.92 -18.89
C GLN A 230 29.15 1.74 -18.19
N LYS A 231 29.74 1.97 -17.00
CA LYS A 231 30.35 0.88 -16.21
C LYS A 231 29.38 -0.26 -15.86
N LEU A 232 28.11 0.05 -15.60
CA LEU A 232 27.07 -0.94 -15.32
C LEU A 232 26.73 -1.75 -16.58
N VAL A 233 26.65 -1.07 -17.73
CA VAL A 233 26.38 -1.71 -19.03
C VAL A 233 27.52 -2.64 -19.45
N TYR A 234 28.79 -2.24 -19.28
CA TYR A 234 29.96 -3.09 -19.59
C TYR A 234 30.08 -4.32 -18.67
N GLN A 235 29.77 -4.19 -17.38
CA GLN A 235 29.75 -5.33 -16.44
C GLN A 235 28.71 -6.39 -16.84
N VAL A 236 27.59 -5.97 -17.43
CA VAL A 236 26.59 -6.88 -17.99
C VAL A 236 26.99 -7.39 -19.39
N GLY A 237 27.69 -6.58 -20.19
CA GLY A 237 28.28 -6.97 -21.47
C GLY A 237 29.27 -8.15 -21.38
N GLN A 238 30.05 -8.25 -20.30
CA GLN A 238 30.87 -9.44 -20.04
C GLN A 238 30.06 -10.69 -19.67
N LYS A 239 28.87 -10.53 -19.08
CA LYS A 239 27.91 -11.64 -18.86
C LYS A 239 27.09 -11.98 -20.12
N ARG A 240 26.97 -11.04 -21.07
CA ARG A 240 26.30 -11.26 -22.38
C ARG A 240 26.99 -12.28 -23.27
N GLY A 241 28.27 -12.62 -23.03
CA GLY A 241 28.93 -13.77 -23.66
C GLY A 241 28.25 -15.13 -23.37
N ARG A 242 27.28 -15.18 -22.45
CA ARG A 242 26.45 -16.37 -22.14
C ARG A 242 24.94 -16.14 -22.31
N LEU A 243 24.51 -14.99 -22.82
CA LEU A 243 23.09 -14.65 -22.99
C LEU A 243 22.87 -14.05 -24.39
N THR A 244 23.17 -14.86 -25.41
CA THR A 244 22.61 -14.65 -26.75
C THR A 244 21.20 -15.23 -26.78
N ALA A 245 20.21 -14.37 -27.03
CA ALA A 245 18.94 -14.71 -27.67
C ALA A 245 18.30 -16.06 -27.29
N ALA A 246 18.22 -16.37 -26.00
CA ALA A 246 17.38 -17.45 -25.49
C ALA A 246 16.09 -16.82 -24.97
N GLU A 247 15.07 -16.87 -25.81
CA GLU A 247 13.65 -17.06 -25.48
C GLU A 247 13.30 -16.91 -23.99
N ASP A 248 13.01 -15.69 -23.55
CA ASP A 248 12.06 -15.51 -22.46
C ASP A 248 10.67 -15.64 -23.10
N GLU A 249 10.19 -16.89 -23.26
CA GLU A 249 8.76 -17.15 -23.13
C GLU A 249 8.36 -16.76 -21.69
N GLU A 250 8.26 -15.46 -21.44
CA GLU A 250 7.77 -14.92 -20.19
C GLU A 250 6.30 -15.33 -20.10
N GLN A 251 6.02 -16.41 -19.35
CA GLN A 251 4.72 -16.58 -18.71
C GLN A 251 4.26 -15.20 -18.23
N PRO A 252 3.02 -14.77 -18.51
CA PRO A 252 2.59 -13.42 -18.18
C PRO A 252 2.81 -13.17 -16.69
N LYS A 253 3.90 -12.44 -16.37
CA LYS A 253 4.20 -12.07 -15.00
C LYS A 253 2.99 -11.30 -14.49
N LYS A 254 2.34 -11.81 -13.45
CA LYS A 254 1.18 -11.15 -12.83
C LYS A 254 1.57 -9.71 -12.56
N LYS A 255 0.94 -8.78 -13.28
CA LYS A 255 1.21 -7.36 -13.08
C LYS A 255 0.76 -7.00 -11.66
N ILE A 256 1.69 -6.51 -10.84
CA ILE A 256 1.46 -6.31 -9.40
C ILE A 256 0.45 -5.18 -9.16
N ARG A 257 0.50 -4.15 -10.01
CA ARG A 257 -0.34 -2.95 -9.88
C ARG A 257 -1.30 -2.73 -11.06
N MET A 258 -1.18 -3.50 -12.13
CA MET A 258 -2.03 -3.34 -13.32
C MET A 258 -3.13 -4.40 -13.35
N GLY A 259 -4.33 -3.97 -13.04
CA GLY A 259 -5.57 -4.66 -13.35
C GLY A 259 -6.71 -3.64 -13.32
N MET A 260 -7.85 -3.96 -13.94
CA MET A 260 -8.97 -3.01 -13.92
C MET A 260 -9.55 -2.97 -12.51
N PRO A 261 -9.86 -1.77 -11.97
CA PRO A 261 -10.56 -1.66 -10.69
C PRO A 261 -11.83 -2.49 -10.73
N ALA A 262 -11.97 -3.40 -9.76
CA ALA A 262 -13.14 -4.25 -9.63
C ALA A 262 -13.66 -4.17 -8.20
N THR A 263 -14.97 -4.14 -8.02
CA THR A 263 -15.58 -4.39 -6.72
C THR A 263 -15.83 -5.88 -6.58
N GLN A 264 -15.23 -6.50 -5.57
CA GLN A 264 -15.30 -7.95 -5.36
C GLN A 264 -15.58 -8.26 -3.90
N TRP A 265 -16.15 -9.44 -3.67
CA TRP A 265 -16.15 -10.08 -2.36
C TRP A 265 -14.74 -10.48 -1.99
N ILE A 266 -14.31 -10.09 -0.79
CA ILE A 266 -13.07 -10.52 -0.16
C ILE A 266 -13.46 -11.41 0.99
N SER A 267 -13.17 -12.70 0.87
CA SER A 267 -13.49 -13.72 1.86
C SER A 267 -12.24 -14.24 2.53
N VAL A 268 -12.25 -14.28 3.86
CA VAL A 268 -11.17 -14.81 4.69
C VAL A 268 -11.64 -16.11 5.32
N TYR A 269 -10.92 -17.19 5.05
CA TYR A 269 -11.19 -18.53 5.58
C TYR A 269 -10.15 -18.89 6.62
N ASN A 270 -10.58 -19.44 7.75
CA ASN A 270 -9.72 -19.88 8.83
C ASN A 270 -9.91 -21.38 9.07
N ALA A 271 -8.83 -22.10 9.31
CA ALA A 271 -8.91 -23.46 9.81
C ALA A 271 -9.50 -23.47 11.21
N ARG A 272 -10.49 -24.34 11.43
CA ARG A 272 -11.11 -24.53 12.73
C ARG A 272 -11.41 -26.01 12.96
N ARG A 273 -11.67 -26.36 14.22
CA ARG A 273 -12.29 -27.65 14.53
C ARG A 273 -13.63 -27.76 13.79
N PRO A 274 -14.03 -28.96 13.35
CA PRO A 274 -15.31 -29.15 12.67
C PRO A 274 -16.46 -28.49 13.44
N MET A 275 -17.17 -27.57 12.77
CA MET A 275 -18.30 -26.85 13.33
C MET A 275 -19.39 -26.63 12.27
N LYS A 276 -20.62 -26.41 12.73
CA LYS A 276 -21.72 -26.00 11.86
C LYS A 276 -21.58 -24.51 11.54
N GLN A 277 -21.58 -24.17 10.25
CA GLN A 277 -21.62 -22.80 9.74
C GLN A 277 -22.76 -22.68 8.72
N ARG A 278 -23.45 -21.53 8.72
CA ARG A 278 -24.51 -21.19 7.77
C ARG A 278 -24.22 -19.81 7.20
N TYR A 279 -24.53 -19.63 5.92
CA TYR A 279 -24.49 -18.32 5.30
C TYR A 279 -25.82 -17.98 4.63
N HIS A 280 -26.15 -16.69 4.60
CA HIS A 280 -27.19 -16.11 3.78
C HIS A 280 -26.59 -14.91 3.03
N TYR A 281 -26.99 -14.69 1.78
CA TYR A 281 -26.53 -13.57 0.97
C TYR A 281 -27.67 -13.08 0.09
N ASN A 282 -27.57 -11.86 -0.43
CA ASN A 282 -28.66 -11.19 -1.13
C ASN A 282 -29.92 -11.05 -0.27
N VAL A 283 -29.74 -10.82 1.04
CA VAL A 283 -30.85 -10.70 2.00
C VAL A 283 -31.34 -9.27 2.03
N ALA A 284 -32.63 -9.05 1.80
CA ALA A 284 -33.29 -7.76 1.97
C ALA A 284 -33.63 -7.49 3.45
N ASP A 285 -33.90 -6.23 3.78
CA ASP A 285 -34.17 -5.75 5.14
C ASP A 285 -35.26 -6.54 5.89
N ASP A 286 -36.39 -6.79 5.22
CA ASP A 286 -37.56 -7.51 5.75
C ASP A 286 -37.27 -9.00 6.00
N ARG A 287 -36.26 -9.55 5.33
CA ARG A 287 -35.84 -10.95 5.45
C ARG A 287 -34.73 -11.16 6.47
N LEU A 288 -34.13 -10.09 6.99
CA LEU A 288 -33.02 -10.16 7.94
C LEU A 288 -33.43 -10.86 9.24
N ALA A 289 -34.47 -10.37 9.92
CA ALA A 289 -34.89 -10.88 11.23
C ALA A 289 -35.30 -12.37 11.20
N PRO A 290 -36.09 -12.85 10.21
CA PRO A 290 -36.42 -14.28 10.11
C PRO A 290 -35.20 -15.20 9.97
N HIS A 291 -34.18 -14.79 9.20
CA HIS A 291 -32.95 -15.57 9.05
C HIS A 291 -32.15 -15.64 10.35
N ILE A 292 -32.06 -14.51 11.08
CA ILE A 292 -31.36 -14.44 12.37
C ILE A 292 -32.07 -15.31 13.41
N GLN A 293 -33.39 -15.19 13.53
CA GLN A 293 -34.18 -15.98 14.46
C GLN A 293 -34.00 -17.48 14.21
N LYS A 294 -34.06 -17.91 12.94
CA LYS A 294 -33.88 -19.31 12.59
C LYS A 294 -32.46 -19.83 12.89
N GLY A 295 -31.44 -19.00 12.70
CA GLY A 295 -30.08 -19.35 13.09
C GLY A 295 -29.94 -19.53 14.60
N ASN A 296 -30.50 -18.60 15.39
CA ASN A 296 -30.48 -18.66 16.85
C ASN A 296 -31.18 -19.92 17.40
N GLU A 297 -32.34 -20.29 16.85
CA GLU A 297 -33.02 -21.55 17.18
C GLU A 297 -32.16 -22.80 16.92
N ASP A 298 -31.33 -22.73 15.88
CA ASP A 298 -30.44 -23.82 15.47
C ASP A 298 -29.07 -23.78 16.18
N GLY A 299 -28.90 -22.90 17.18
CA GLY A 299 -27.65 -22.71 17.93
C GLY A 299 -26.53 -22.03 17.13
N LEU A 300 -26.86 -21.22 16.13
CA LEU A 300 -25.92 -20.50 15.27
C LEU A 300 -26.02 -19.00 15.52
N PHE A 301 -24.90 -18.38 15.87
CA PHE A 301 -24.81 -16.93 16.10
C PHE A 301 -24.07 -16.25 14.96
N ILE A 302 -24.44 -15.01 14.61
CA ILE A 302 -23.75 -14.24 13.57
C ILE A 302 -22.31 -13.98 14.00
N SER A 303 -21.36 -14.39 13.16
CA SER A 303 -19.93 -14.12 13.34
C SER A 303 -19.43 -13.01 12.42
N SER A 304 -20.03 -12.84 11.24
CA SER A 304 -19.69 -11.78 10.29
C SER A 304 -20.92 -11.32 9.52
N VAL A 305 -21.11 -10.02 9.39
CA VAL A 305 -22.08 -9.41 8.47
C VAL A 305 -21.34 -8.51 7.47
N SER A 306 -21.86 -8.45 6.24
CA SER A 306 -21.40 -7.53 5.21
C SER A 306 -22.57 -7.11 4.32
N SER A 307 -22.34 -6.15 3.44
CA SER A 307 -23.33 -5.69 2.46
C SER A 307 -22.72 -5.66 1.07
N CYS A 308 -23.55 -5.84 0.05
CA CYS A 308 -23.23 -5.51 -1.33
C CYS A 308 -24.40 -4.69 -1.87
N SER A 309 -24.12 -3.43 -2.21
CA SER A 309 -25.15 -2.43 -2.47
C SER A 309 -26.06 -2.25 -1.24
N ASP A 310 -27.31 -2.67 -1.32
CA ASP A 310 -28.31 -2.57 -0.24
C ASP A 310 -28.82 -3.94 0.19
N LEU A 311 -28.05 -5.00 -0.09
CA LEU A 311 -28.37 -6.37 0.32
C LEU A 311 -27.32 -6.91 1.29
N TRP A 312 -27.78 -7.66 2.28
CA TRP A 312 -26.96 -8.19 3.36
C TRP A 312 -26.42 -9.59 3.06
N ALA A 313 -25.23 -9.85 3.59
CA ALA A 313 -24.65 -11.18 3.72
C ALA A 313 -24.37 -11.47 5.19
N LEU A 314 -24.89 -12.60 5.67
CA LEU A 314 -24.79 -13.06 7.06
C LEU A 314 -24.01 -14.37 7.10
N ILE A 315 -23.01 -14.44 7.97
CA ILE A 315 -22.28 -15.66 8.31
C ILE A 315 -22.61 -16.00 9.77
N MET A 316 -23.07 -17.22 10.03
CA MET A 316 -23.48 -17.69 11.35
C MET A 316 -22.75 -18.99 11.72
N ASP A 317 -22.18 -19.05 12.92
CA ASP A 317 -21.33 -20.15 13.38
C ASP A 317 -21.84 -20.73 14.70
N ALA A 318 -21.67 -22.04 14.89
CA ALA A 318 -21.83 -22.69 16.20
C ALA A 318 -20.62 -22.45 17.13
N GLY A 319 -19.47 -22.04 16.57
CA GLY A 319 -18.19 -21.92 17.28
C GLY A 319 -17.84 -20.51 17.74
N THR A 320 -18.80 -19.59 17.88
CA THR A 320 -18.52 -18.21 18.30
C THR A 320 -18.17 -18.08 19.79
N GLY A 321 -18.70 -18.97 20.63
CA GLY A 321 -18.65 -18.84 22.08
C GLY A 321 -19.63 -17.81 22.66
N PHE A 322 -20.51 -17.23 21.84
CA PHE A 322 -21.52 -16.28 22.32
C PHE A 322 -22.66 -17.00 23.03
N THR A 323 -23.28 -16.33 24.00
CA THR A 323 -24.39 -16.86 24.79
C THR A 323 -25.74 -16.28 24.40
N ALA A 324 -25.76 -15.02 23.94
CA ALA A 324 -26.95 -14.36 23.39
C ALA A 324 -26.54 -13.30 22.39
N GLN A 325 -27.46 -12.95 21.47
CA GLN A 325 -27.28 -11.92 20.46
C GLN A 325 -28.51 -11.03 20.32
N VAL A 326 -28.26 -9.74 20.17
CA VAL A 326 -29.24 -8.72 19.77
C VAL A 326 -28.76 -8.05 18.49
N HIS A 327 -29.70 -7.57 17.69
CA HIS A 327 -29.40 -6.89 16.44
C HIS A 327 -30.31 -5.69 16.25
N GLU A 328 -29.80 -4.71 15.50
CA GLU A 328 -30.60 -3.59 15.03
C GLU A 328 -30.28 -3.32 13.56
N LEU A 329 -31.33 -3.16 12.76
CA LEU A 329 -31.28 -2.56 11.44
C LEU A 329 -31.70 -1.10 11.60
N SER A 330 -30.79 -0.17 11.30
CA SER A 330 -31.03 1.28 11.39
C SER A 330 -30.86 1.93 10.02
N HIS A 331 -31.66 2.95 9.73
CA HIS A 331 -31.51 3.79 8.54
C HIS A 331 -30.34 4.78 8.64
N TYR A 332 -29.69 4.86 9.80
CA TYR A 332 -28.52 5.69 10.03
C TYR A 332 -27.30 4.81 10.25
N PHE A 333 -26.13 5.28 9.81
CA PHE A 333 -24.88 4.56 10.01
C PHE A 333 -24.47 4.61 11.49
N LEU A 334 -24.76 3.51 12.20
CA LEU A 334 -24.64 3.30 13.64
C LEU A 334 -25.56 4.19 14.51
N HIS A 335 -26.65 3.58 15.00
CA HIS A 335 -27.57 4.19 15.95
C HIS A 335 -26.93 4.25 17.35
N LYS A 336 -26.58 5.46 17.80
CA LYS A 336 -25.79 5.66 19.01
C LYS A 336 -26.56 5.29 20.28
N GLU A 337 -27.82 5.73 20.40
CA GLU A 337 -28.65 5.49 21.58
C GLU A 337 -28.84 3.99 21.84
N TRP A 338 -29.18 3.23 20.79
CA TRP A 338 -29.36 1.78 20.91
C TRP A 338 -28.06 1.06 21.32
N ILE A 339 -26.92 1.41 20.71
CA ILE A 339 -25.61 0.83 21.08
C ILE A 339 -25.30 1.10 22.56
N MET A 340 -25.56 2.32 23.04
CA MET A 340 -25.33 2.69 24.44
C MET A 340 -26.21 1.89 25.40
N GLU A 341 -27.50 1.75 25.08
CA GLU A 341 -28.44 0.92 25.85
C GLU A 341 -27.97 -0.55 25.92
N GLN A 342 -27.49 -1.10 24.81
CA GLN A 342 -27.00 -2.48 24.78
C GLN A 342 -25.68 -2.67 25.54
N TRP A 343 -24.78 -1.67 25.53
CA TRP A 343 -23.59 -1.68 26.38
C TRP A 343 -23.93 -1.70 27.87
N GLU A 344 -24.95 -0.95 28.31
CA GLU A 344 -25.43 -0.98 29.71
C GLU A 344 -25.96 -2.38 30.11
N ARG A 345 -26.43 -3.15 29.12
CA ARG A 345 -26.88 -4.54 29.28
C ARG A 345 -25.78 -5.58 29.11
N ASN A 346 -24.51 -5.17 29.04
CA ASN A 346 -23.34 -6.02 28.82
C ASN A 346 -23.29 -6.75 27.48
N TYR A 347 -24.01 -6.26 26.47
CA TYR A 347 -23.82 -6.69 25.09
C TYR A 347 -22.68 -5.89 24.46
N TYR A 348 -21.82 -6.53 23.67
CA TYR A 348 -20.72 -5.87 22.98
C TYR A 348 -20.86 -6.03 21.48
N ILE A 349 -20.50 -5.00 20.69
CA ILE A 349 -20.51 -5.08 19.23
C ILE A 349 -19.52 -6.17 18.80
N THR A 350 -20.05 -7.13 18.05
CA THR A 350 -19.31 -8.32 17.56
C THR A 350 -19.25 -8.36 16.04
N SER A 351 -20.24 -7.80 15.36
CA SER A 351 -20.22 -7.61 13.92
C SER A 351 -21.09 -6.42 13.53
N LEU A 352 -20.76 -5.78 12.42
CA LEU A 352 -21.50 -4.64 11.89
C LEU A 352 -21.23 -4.51 10.39
N ALA A 353 -22.19 -3.97 9.66
CA ALA A 353 -22.05 -3.60 8.25
C ALA A 353 -22.92 -2.39 7.96
N GLY A 354 -22.50 -1.55 7.02
CA GLY A 354 -23.32 -0.51 6.43
C GLY A 354 -23.60 -0.79 4.95
N SER A 355 -24.71 -0.30 4.43
CA SER A 355 -25.09 -0.39 3.01
C SER A 355 -24.79 0.92 2.27
N ASN A 356 -25.00 0.92 0.96
CA ASN A 356 -24.79 2.11 0.13
C ASN A 356 -25.84 3.20 0.39
N ASN A 357 -27.06 2.83 0.77
CA ASN A 357 -28.12 3.77 1.15
C ASN A 357 -27.92 4.41 2.55
N GLY A 358 -26.84 4.08 3.26
CA GLY A 358 -26.52 4.63 4.59
C GLY A 358 -27.11 3.87 5.77
N SER A 359 -27.94 2.85 5.51
CA SER A 359 -28.45 1.95 6.54
C SER A 359 -27.32 1.09 7.12
N SER A 360 -27.54 0.55 8.31
CA SER A 360 -26.57 -0.33 8.96
C SER A 360 -27.23 -1.42 9.78
N VAL A 361 -26.56 -2.57 9.83
CA VAL A 361 -26.88 -3.66 10.73
C VAL A 361 -25.78 -3.73 11.79
N VAL A 362 -26.17 -3.69 13.05
CA VAL A 362 -25.26 -3.85 14.20
C VAL A 362 -25.64 -5.09 14.97
N ILE A 363 -24.68 -5.98 15.19
CA ILE A 363 -24.85 -7.20 15.97
C ILE A 363 -24.06 -7.08 17.27
N MET A 364 -24.75 -7.17 18.41
CA MET A 364 -24.13 -7.15 19.73
C MET A 364 -24.37 -8.48 20.44
N SER A 365 -23.35 -9.01 21.11
CA SER A 365 -23.39 -10.34 21.74
C SER A 365 -22.95 -10.30 23.20
N THR A 366 -23.43 -11.26 23.99
CA THR A 366 -22.88 -11.63 25.32
C THR A 366 -22.03 -12.90 25.21
N GLY A 367 -21.26 -13.21 26.26
CA GLY A 367 -20.32 -14.34 26.26
C GLY A 367 -18.99 -14.03 25.55
N THR A 368 -18.79 -12.78 25.13
CA THR A 368 -17.51 -12.30 24.59
C THR A 368 -16.47 -12.16 25.72
N PRO A 369 -15.16 -12.27 25.43
CA PRO A 369 -14.13 -11.95 26.41
C PRO A 369 -13.96 -10.44 26.63
N TYR A 370 -14.70 -9.58 25.93
CA TYR A 370 -14.50 -8.14 25.96
C TYR A 370 -14.90 -7.54 27.31
N ALA A 371 -14.13 -6.54 27.77
CA ALA A 371 -14.40 -5.85 29.02
C ALA A 371 -14.85 -4.39 28.80
N GLN A 372 -14.17 -3.67 27.90
CA GLN A 372 -14.49 -2.29 27.54
C GLN A 372 -14.43 -2.15 26.02
N GLN A 373 -15.36 -1.40 25.45
CA GLN A 373 -15.43 -1.19 24.01
C GLN A 373 -15.55 0.31 23.69
N SER A 374 -14.99 0.70 22.56
CA SER A 374 -15.15 2.04 21.98
C SER A 374 -15.25 1.93 20.47
N TYR A 375 -16.04 2.77 19.84
CA TYR A 375 -16.10 2.87 18.39
C TYR A 375 -15.86 4.29 17.89
N LYS A 376 -15.47 4.41 16.63
CA LYS A 376 -15.34 5.69 15.93
C LYS A 376 -15.90 5.57 14.52
N VAL A 377 -16.73 6.55 14.14
CA VAL A 377 -17.15 6.78 12.75
C VAL A 377 -16.34 7.95 12.18
N SER A 378 -15.84 7.82 10.95
CA SER A 378 -14.97 8.81 10.32
C SER A 378 -15.09 8.76 8.80
N ASP A 379 -14.97 9.90 8.12
CA ASP A 379 -15.03 9.98 6.64
C ASP A 379 -13.71 9.54 5.98
N SER A 380 -12.68 9.30 6.79
CA SER A 380 -11.39 8.73 6.40
C SER A 380 -10.95 7.67 7.40
N PHE A 381 -10.11 6.71 6.96
CA PHE A 381 -9.67 5.62 7.82
C PHE A 381 -8.94 6.17 9.07
N PRO A 382 -9.47 5.96 10.29
CA PRO A 382 -9.05 6.73 11.47
C PRO A 382 -7.79 6.15 12.14
N PHE A 383 -6.71 5.94 11.40
CA PHE A 383 -5.49 5.27 11.90
C PHE A 383 -4.88 5.94 13.13
N LYS A 384 -4.82 7.29 13.18
CA LYS A 384 -4.30 8.02 14.35
C LYS A 384 -5.05 7.66 15.65
N TRP A 385 -6.38 7.50 15.56
CA TRP A 385 -7.21 7.09 16.69
C TRP A 385 -6.97 5.62 17.07
N ILE A 386 -6.87 4.74 16.07
CA ILE A 386 -6.53 3.32 16.28
C ILE A 386 -5.17 3.18 16.98
N ASN A 387 -4.15 3.89 16.50
CA ASN A 387 -2.81 3.85 17.06
C ASN A 387 -2.77 4.37 18.51
N LYS A 388 -3.54 5.42 18.83
CA LYS A 388 -3.72 5.88 20.21
C LYS A 388 -4.38 4.78 21.07
N LYS A 389 -5.44 4.14 20.57
CA LYS A 389 -6.18 3.10 21.27
C LYS A 389 -5.38 1.80 21.48
N TRP A 390 -4.52 1.42 20.54
CA TRP A 390 -3.57 0.32 20.74
C TRP A 390 -2.67 0.55 21.97
N LYS A 391 -2.16 1.78 22.15
CA LYS A 391 -1.35 2.15 23.34
C LYS A 391 -2.14 2.10 24.64
N GLU A 392 -3.46 2.24 24.57
CA GLU A 392 -4.40 2.11 25.70
C GLU A 392 -4.84 0.66 25.95
N GLY A 393 -4.31 -0.32 25.19
CA GLY A 393 -4.63 -1.74 25.33
C GLY A 393 -5.95 -2.18 24.68
N PHE A 394 -6.54 -1.33 23.83
CA PHE A 394 -7.67 -1.70 22.98
C PHE A 394 -7.17 -2.30 21.67
N TYR A 395 -7.90 -3.24 21.10
CA TYR A 395 -7.61 -3.83 19.79
C TYR A 395 -8.85 -3.74 18.91
N VAL A 396 -8.67 -3.53 17.60
CA VAL A 396 -9.78 -3.56 16.63
C VAL A 396 -10.39 -4.95 16.61
N THR A 397 -11.69 -5.03 16.84
CA THR A 397 -12.47 -6.28 16.87
C THR A 397 -13.51 -6.35 15.77
N ALA A 398 -13.91 -5.21 15.20
CA ALA A 398 -14.79 -5.19 14.05
C ALA A 398 -14.61 -3.90 13.23
N LEU A 399 -14.86 -4.02 11.93
CA LEU A 399 -14.79 -2.92 10.96
C LEU A 399 -16.03 -2.95 10.08
N ALA A 400 -16.54 -1.78 9.70
CA ALA A 400 -17.54 -1.63 8.66
C ALA A 400 -17.36 -0.33 7.89
N THR A 401 -18.08 -0.25 6.79
CA THR A 401 -18.16 0.93 5.94
C THR A 401 -19.62 1.18 5.54
N ALA A 402 -19.94 2.44 5.27
CA ALA A 402 -21.17 2.86 4.60
C ALA A 402 -20.80 4.01 3.64
N GLY A 403 -20.88 3.76 2.33
CA GLY A 403 -20.30 4.66 1.33
C GLY A 403 -18.80 4.87 1.55
N SER A 404 -18.39 6.11 1.84
CA SER A 404 -16.99 6.48 2.14
C SER A 404 -16.65 6.45 3.63
N ARG A 405 -17.65 6.32 4.52
CA ARG A 405 -17.46 6.40 5.97
C ARG A 405 -16.97 5.07 6.51
N TRP A 406 -16.06 5.14 7.47
CA TRP A 406 -15.51 4.01 8.20
C TRP A 406 -16.10 3.96 9.59
N ALA A 407 -16.45 2.76 10.05
CA ALA A 407 -16.73 2.46 11.44
C ALA A 407 -15.67 1.49 11.97
N VAL A 408 -15.00 1.87 13.05
CA VAL A 408 -13.98 1.04 13.70
C VAL A 408 -14.39 0.78 15.13
N VAL A 409 -14.52 -0.49 15.50
CA VAL A 409 -14.83 -0.93 16.86
C VAL A 409 -13.57 -1.53 17.48
N MET A 410 -13.20 -1.05 18.66
CA MET A 410 -12.05 -1.55 19.41
C MET A 410 -12.46 -1.98 20.81
N SER A 411 -11.93 -3.12 21.26
CA SER A 411 -12.27 -3.74 22.53
C SER A 411 -11.02 -4.08 23.35
N ARG A 412 -11.11 -3.94 24.67
CA ARG A 412 -10.13 -4.49 25.63
C ARG A 412 -10.41 -5.96 25.87
N ASN A 413 -9.35 -6.71 26.20
CA ASN A 413 -9.39 -8.16 26.40
C ASN A 413 -9.84 -8.95 25.14
N ALA A 414 -9.52 -8.42 23.95
CA ALA A 414 -9.84 -9.06 22.67
C ALA A 414 -9.02 -10.32 22.35
N GLY A 415 -8.10 -10.74 23.24
CA GLY A 415 -7.30 -11.94 23.04
C GLY A 415 -6.10 -11.77 22.09
N PHE A 416 -5.68 -10.55 21.78
CA PHE A 416 -4.52 -10.26 20.91
C PHE A 416 -3.33 -9.71 21.70
N THR A 417 -2.11 -9.91 21.16
CA THR A 417 -0.87 -9.31 21.66
C THR A 417 -0.46 -8.12 20.80
N HIS A 418 -0.47 -8.31 19.47
CA HIS A 418 -0.07 -7.32 18.48
C HIS A 418 -1.15 -7.22 17.40
N GLN A 419 -1.27 -6.05 16.80
CA GLN A 419 -2.18 -5.79 15.70
C GLN A 419 -1.59 -4.74 14.76
N VAL A 420 -1.85 -4.92 13.47
CA VAL A 420 -1.42 -4.04 12.37
C VAL A 420 -2.58 -3.86 11.39
N VAL A 421 -2.43 -2.91 10.47
CA VAL A 421 -3.38 -2.68 9.37
C VAL A 421 -2.65 -2.78 8.05
N GLU A 422 -3.33 -3.38 7.07
CA GLU A 422 -3.02 -3.23 5.65
C GLU A 422 -4.13 -2.40 4.99
N LEU A 423 -3.82 -1.16 4.61
CA LEU A 423 -4.73 -0.22 3.95
C LEU A 423 -4.25 0.03 2.53
N ASP A 424 -5.07 -0.23 1.53
CA ASP A 424 -4.68 -0.09 0.12
C ASP A 424 -5.89 0.27 -0.76
N PHE A 425 -5.64 0.90 -1.91
CA PHE A 425 -6.63 1.13 -2.96
C PHE A 425 -6.92 -0.12 -3.79
N LEU A 426 -6.08 -1.14 -3.63
CA LEU A 426 -6.14 -2.47 -4.24
C LEU A 426 -6.10 -3.52 -3.12
N TYR A 427 -6.15 -4.79 -3.49
CA TYR A 427 -5.96 -5.86 -2.50
C TYR A 427 -4.48 -5.99 -2.10
N PRO A 428 -4.11 -5.84 -0.81
CA PRO A 428 -2.73 -5.73 -0.37
C PRO A 428 -2.03 -7.10 -0.23
N SER A 429 -1.94 -7.86 -1.32
CA SER A 429 -1.42 -9.24 -1.28
C SER A 429 0.02 -9.35 -0.77
N GLU A 430 0.91 -8.42 -1.13
CA GLU A 430 2.30 -8.40 -0.65
C GLU A 430 2.36 -8.23 0.88
N GLY A 431 1.63 -7.24 1.41
CA GLY A 431 1.57 -6.99 2.85
C GLY A 431 0.99 -8.19 3.61
N ILE A 432 -0.09 -8.79 3.13
CA ILE A 432 -0.70 -9.97 3.77
C ILE A 432 0.29 -11.12 3.92
N HIS A 433 1.03 -11.48 2.85
CA HIS A 433 2.00 -12.57 2.92
C HIS A 433 3.15 -12.27 3.88
N GLN A 434 3.72 -11.06 3.82
CA GLN A 434 4.78 -10.63 4.75
C GLN A 434 4.32 -10.71 6.22
N ARG A 435 3.06 -10.36 6.49
CA ARG A 435 2.47 -10.43 7.82
C ARG A 435 2.15 -11.86 8.25
N TRP A 436 1.68 -12.73 7.34
CA TRP A 436 1.45 -14.15 7.61
C TRP A 436 2.74 -14.87 8.02
N ASP A 437 3.85 -14.61 7.31
CA ASP A 437 5.18 -15.13 7.64
C ASP A 437 5.67 -14.66 9.02
N SER A 438 5.20 -13.49 9.45
CA SER A 438 5.46 -12.91 10.77
C SER A 438 4.45 -13.34 11.86
N GLY A 439 3.58 -14.31 11.57
CA GLY A 439 2.62 -14.88 12.53
C GLY A 439 1.32 -14.09 12.73
N TYR A 440 1.10 -13.01 11.96
CA TYR A 440 -0.17 -12.28 11.99
C TYR A 440 -1.24 -13.03 11.20
N ARG A 441 -2.52 -12.84 11.54
CA ARG A 441 -3.66 -13.34 10.77
C ARG A 441 -4.73 -12.27 10.64
N ILE A 442 -5.43 -12.23 9.51
CA ILE A 442 -6.52 -11.29 9.26
C ILE A 442 -7.67 -11.59 10.23
N THR A 443 -8.10 -10.58 10.99
CA THR A 443 -9.15 -10.70 12.02
C THR A 443 -10.34 -9.79 11.78
N ALA A 444 -10.19 -8.74 10.98
CA ALA A 444 -11.31 -7.89 10.56
C ALA A 444 -11.02 -7.29 9.18
N THR A 445 -12.06 -7.15 8.37
CA THR A 445 -11.96 -6.60 7.02
C THR A 445 -13.10 -5.64 6.75
N ALA A 446 -12.83 -4.51 6.12
CA ALA A 446 -13.86 -3.66 5.54
C ALA A 446 -13.30 -2.93 4.32
N ALA A 447 -14.18 -2.50 3.43
CA ALA A 447 -13.78 -1.81 2.22
C ALA A 447 -14.78 -0.72 1.85
N THR A 448 -14.27 0.41 1.37
CA THR A 448 -15.06 1.44 0.69
C THR A 448 -14.99 1.20 -0.82
N CYS A 449 -15.60 2.10 -1.60
CA CYS A 449 -15.40 2.17 -3.05
C CYS A 449 -13.97 2.58 -3.46
N ASP A 450 -13.13 3.01 -2.51
CA ASP A 450 -11.79 3.51 -2.77
C ASP A 450 -10.68 2.66 -2.15
N GLN A 451 -10.86 2.17 -0.92
CA GLN A 451 -9.82 1.46 -0.18
C GLN A 451 -10.37 0.22 0.54
N VAL A 452 -9.53 -0.79 0.67
CA VAL A 452 -9.73 -1.93 1.57
C VAL A 452 -8.83 -1.76 2.79
N ALA A 453 -9.36 -2.07 3.97
CA ALA A 453 -8.60 -2.19 5.21
C ALA A 453 -8.71 -3.61 5.74
N LEU A 454 -7.55 -4.25 5.94
CA LEU A 454 -7.43 -5.53 6.62
C LEU A 454 -6.71 -5.30 7.94
N ILE A 455 -7.32 -5.73 9.03
CA ILE A 455 -6.67 -5.76 10.34
C ILE A 455 -6.08 -7.14 10.52
N LEU A 456 -4.79 -7.21 10.84
CA LEU A 456 -4.12 -8.45 11.14
C LEU A 456 -3.62 -8.45 12.57
N SER A 457 -3.84 -9.56 13.27
CA SER A 457 -3.56 -9.68 14.70
C SER A 457 -2.76 -10.94 15.01
N ILE A 458 -1.94 -10.88 16.07
CA ILE A 458 -1.30 -12.04 16.67
C ILE A 458 -2.13 -12.45 17.91
N PRO A 459 -2.73 -13.64 17.94
CA PRO A 459 -3.50 -14.11 19.08
C PRO A 459 -2.61 -14.39 20.30
N ARG A 460 -3.13 -14.14 21.51
CA ARG A 460 -2.45 -14.43 22.79
C ARG A 460 -2.23 -15.91 23.00
N ARG A 461 -3.15 -16.74 22.53
CA ARG A 461 -3.05 -18.20 22.54
C ARG A 461 -2.88 -18.64 21.09
N LYS A 462 -1.76 -19.28 20.78
CA LYS A 462 -1.53 -19.85 19.44
C LYS A 462 -2.62 -20.88 19.15
N PRO A 463 -3.40 -20.73 18.06
CA PRO A 463 -4.33 -21.76 17.65
C PRO A 463 -3.57 -23.01 17.22
N ASN A 464 -4.20 -24.19 17.35
CA ASN A 464 -3.59 -25.47 16.98
C ASN A 464 -3.32 -25.58 15.47
N ASP A 465 -4.09 -24.85 14.65
CA ASP A 465 -3.93 -24.74 13.20
C ASP A 465 -3.94 -23.26 12.84
N GLU A 466 -2.89 -22.81 12.14
CA GLU A 466 -2.70 -21.41 11.75
C GLU A 466 -3.05 -21.16 10.28
N THR A 467 -3.67 -22.13 9.60
CA THR A 467 -3.99 -22.00 8.17
C THR A 467 -5.09 -20.95 7.95
N GLN A 468 -4.78 -19.93 7.17
CA GLN A 468 -5.71 -18.90 6.73
C GLN A 468 -5.58 -18.73 5.23
N GLU A 469 -6.71 -18.61 4.54
CA GLU A 469 -6.76 -18.39 3.11
C GLU A 469 -7.66 -17.20 2.78
N THR A 470 -7.39 -16.57 1.65
CA THR A 470 -8.17 -15.43 1.15
C THR A 470 -8.62 -15.68 -0.27
N LEU A 471 -9.87 -15.35 -0.57
CA LEU A 471 -10.45 -15.48 -1.90
C LEU A 471 -11.09 -14.17 -2.32
N ARG A 472 -10.91 -13.80 -3.59
CA ARG A 472 -11.57 -12.65 -4.22
C ARG A 472 -12.46 -13.13 -5.35
N THR A 473 -13.74 -12.75 -5.33
CA THR A 473 -14.72 -13.15 -6.35
C THR A 473 -15.69 -12.02 -6.66
N SER A 474 -16.07 -11.86 -7.93
CA SER A 474 -17.05 -10.85 -8.33
C SER A 474 -18.45 -11.17 -7.80
N ALA A 475 -18.80 -12.45 -7.67
CA ALA A 475 -20.04 -12.93 -7.05
C ALA A 475 -19.78 -13.50 -5.65
N PHE A 476 -20.83 -13.64 -4.84
CA PHE A 476 -20.71 -14.27 -3.52
C PHE A 476 -20.19 -15.72 -3.67
N PRO A 477 -19.18 -16.15 -2.89
CA PRO A 477 -18.44 -17.39 -3.16
C PRO A 477 -19.12 -18.67 -2.65
N GLY A 478 -20.43 -18.85 -2.88
CA GLY A 478 -21.21 -19.94 -2.28
C GLY A 478 -20.69 -21.35 -2.56
N GLN A 479 -20.23 -21.64 -3.80
CA GLN A 479 -19.63 -22.93 -4.14
C GLN A 479 -18.30 -23.15 -3.39
N HIS A 480 -17.43 -22.14 -3.40
CA HIS A 480 -16.13 -22.21 -2.73
C HIS A 480 -16.31 -22.40 -1.22
N VAL A 481 -17.29 -21.75 -0.59
CA VAL A 481 -17.58 -21.93 0.84
C VAL A 481 -17.82 -23.41 1.17
N LYS A 482 -18.62 -24.11 0.36
CA LYS A 482 -18.90 -25.54 0.55
C LYS A 482 -17.65 -26.41 0.35
N GLU A 483 -16.82 -26.09 -0.65
CA GLU A 483 -15.54 -26.78 -0.88
C GLU A 483 -14.55 -26.57 0.28
N LYS A 484 -14.55 -25.39 0.89
CA LYS A 484 -13.71 -25.05 2.05
C LYS A 484 -14.17 -25.76 3.33
N TRP A 485 -15.48 -25.91 3.54
CA TRP A 485 -16.00 -26.70 4.66
C TRP A 485 -15.49 -28.15 4.65
N ALA A 486 -15.38 -28.77 3.47
CA ALA A 486 -14.82 -30.13 3.34
C ALA A 486 -13.34 -30.24 3.79
N LYS A 487 -12.64 -29.09 3.89
CA LYS A 487 -11.25 -28.98 4.36
C LYS A 487 -11.14 -28.37 5.76
N ASN A 488 -12.26 -28.28 6.50
CA ASN A 488 -12.34 -27.59 7.80
C ASN A 488 -11.91 -26.11 7.77
N LEU A 489 -12.06 -25.47 6.61
CA LEU A 489 -11.85 -24.03 6.42
C LEU A 489 -13.20 -23.32 6.43
N TYR A 490 -13.38 -22.38 7.35
CA TYR A 490 -14.63 -21.68 7.59
C TYR A 490 -14.48 -20.18 7.37
N LEU A 491 -15.53 -19.52 6.87
CA LEU A 491 -15.54 -18.06 6.73
C LEU A 491 -15.37 -17.42 8.11
N GLY A 492 -14.31 -16.63 8.28
CA GLY A 492 -14.07 -15.86 9.51
C GLY A 492 -14.34 -14.37 9.36
N SER A 493 -14.19 -13.84 8.15
CA SER A 493 -14.53 -12.45 7.84
C SER A 493 -14.85 -12.34 6.36
N ILE A 494 -15.77 -11.45 6.01
CA ILE A 494 -16.13 -11.16 4.64
C ILE A 494 -16.43 -9.66 4.48
N CYS A 495 -15.94 -9.08 3.40
CA CYS A 495 -16.36 -7.74 2.98
C CYS A 495 -16.56 -7.67 1.47
N TYR A 496 -17.25 -6.64 1.01
CA TYR A 496 -17.38 -6.30 -0.40
C TYR A 496 -16.84 -4.89 -0.63
N GLY A 497 -16.00 -4.73 -1.65
CA GLY A 497 -15.50 -3.41 -2.01
C GLY A 497 -14.36 -3.47 -3.00
N ARG A 498 -13.60 -2.38 -3.08
CA ARG A 498 -12.60 -2.22 -4.14
C ARG A 498 -11.45 -3.22 -4.02
N SER A 499 -11.12 -3.79 -5.18
CA SER A 499 -10.07 -4.77 -5.42
C SER A 499 -9.54 -4.62 -6.86
N VAL A 500 -8.77 -5.59 -7.34
CA VAL A 500 -8.18 -5.61 -8.69
C VAL A 500 -8.52 -6.94 -9.34
N SER A 501 -9.01 -6.85 -10.59
CA SER A 501 -9.26 -8.01 -11.46
C SER A 501 -8.00 -8.67 -11.98
#